data_AF-A0A0C9SVB7-F1
#
_entry.id   AF-A0A0C9SVB7-F1
#
_cell.length_a   1.000
_cell.length_b   1.000
_cell.length_c   1.000
_cell.angle_alpha   90.00
_cell.angle_beta   90.00
_cell.angle_gamma   90.00
#
_symmetry.space_group_name_H-M   'P 1'
#
loop_
_entity.id
_entity.type
_entity.pdbx_description
1 polymer ?
#
loop_
_entity_poly.entity_id
_entity_poly.type
_entity_poly.pdbx_seq_one_letter_code
_entity_poly.pdbx_strand_id
1 'polypeptide(L)'
;GVESYPRKVTRRMSGKKLAVRNKVKPFIKPDFGSGGYSHLFTTRCALELEGLKGSYGSDAFKEPSKREDAKKTIKDSYAGGKN
;
A
#
# COMPACT_ATOMS: atom_id res chain seq x y z
N GLY A 1 0.08 -3.97 1.50
CA GLY A 1 -0.96 -4.16 0.47
C GLY A 1 -1.87 -2.94 0.38
N VAL A 2 -2.86 -2.96 -0.52
CA VAL A 2 -3.84 -1.88 -0.70
C VAL A 2 -5.20 -2.30 -0.14
N GLU A 3 -5.71 -1.57 0.85
CA GLU A 3 -7.00 -1.84 1.52
C GLU A 3 -8.15 -1.22 0.73
N SER A 4 -7.94 -0.01 0.21
CA SER A 4 -8.87 0.65 -0.69
C SER A 4 -8.13 1.17 -1.91
N TYR A 5 -8.52 0.63 -3.06
CA TYR A 5 -8.03 1.02 -4.37
C TYR A 5 -8.63 2.37 -4.81
N PRO A 6 -7.90 3.14 -5.63
CA PRO A 6 -8.44 4.35 -6.23
C PRO A 6 -9.62 3.98 -7.14
N ARG A 7 -10.65 4.82 -7.13
CA ARG A 7 -11.88 4.58 -7.90
C ARG A 7 -11.70 5.15 -9.31
N LYS A 8 -12.32 4.50 -10.30
CA LYS A 8 -12.33 4.97 -11.70
C LYS A 8 -12.69 6.46 -11.79
N VAL A 9 -11.84 7.21 -12.50
CA VAL A 9 -12.03 8.63 -12.79
C VAL A 9 -12.48 8.82 -14.23
N THR A 10 -13.19 9.92 -14.51
CA THR A 10 -13.69 10.28 -15.84
C THR A 10 -13.44 11.75 -16.08
N ARG A 11 -13.25 12.16 -17.34
CA ARG A 11 -12.90 13.54 -17.74
C ARG A 11 -13.83 14.63 -17.18
N ARG A 12 -15.12 14.31 -16.95
CA ARG A 12 -16.14 15.26 -16.47
C ARG A 12 -16.07 15.57 -14.97
N MET A 13 -15.22 14.88 -14.21
CA MET A 13 -15.16 15.08 -12.75
C MET A 13 -14.42 16.37 -12.39
N SER A 14 -14.92 17.07 -11.36
CA SER A 14 -14.24 18.23 -10.79
C SER A 14 -12.96 17.82 -10.04
N GLY A 15 -12.00 18.74 -9.93
CA GLY A 15 -10.72 18.51 -9.24
C GLY A 15 -10.89 18.00 -7.80
N LYS A 16 -11.88 18.53 -7.06
CA LYS A 16 -12.22 18.07 -5.71
C LYS A 16 -12.64 16.59 -5.69
N LYS A 17 -13.42 16.16 -6.70
CA LYS A 17 -13.91 14.79 -6.81
C LYS A 17 -12.82 13.82 -7.27
N LEU A 18 -11.90 14.29 -8.13
CA LEU A 18 -10.70 13.55 -8.53
C LEU A 18 -9.79 13.29 -7.34
N ALA A 19 -9.52 14.33 -6.53
CA ALA A 19 -8.67 14.21 -5.34
C ALA A 19 -9.19 13.20 -4.31
N VAL A 20 -10.52 13.07 -4.16
CA VAL A 20 -11.11 12.06 -3.27
C VAL A 20 -11.03 10.65 -3.85
N ARG A 21 -11.24 10.49 -5.17
CA ARG A 21 -11.23 9.18 -5.82
C ARG A 21 -9.84 8.58 -6.02
N ASN A 22 -8.81 9.42 -6.14
CA ASN A 22 -7.43 8.98 -6.29
C ASN A 22 -6.77 8.56 -4.96
N LYS A 23 -7.48 8.63 -3.83
CA LYS A 23 -6.92 8.25 -2.53
C LYS A 23 -6.71 6.74 -2.48
N VAL A 24 -5.48 6.34 -2.15
CA VAL A 24 -5.12 4.95 -1.82
C VAL A 24 -5.01 4.81 -0.30
N LYS A 25 -5.61 3.77 0.26
CA LYS A 25 -5.44 3.40 1.68
C LYS A 25 -4.57 2.14 1.76
N PRO A 26 -3.29 2.25 2.16
CA PRO A 26 -2.43 1.08 2.32
C PRO A 26 -2.63 0.40 3.69
N PHE A 27 -2.43 -0.92 3.72
CA PHE A 27 -2.32 -1.70 4.94
C PHE A 27 -1.01 -2.46 4.99
N ILE A 28 -0.53 -2.71 6.22
CA ILE A 28 0.64 -3.52 6.50
C ILE A 28 0.14 -4.72 7.29
N LYS A 29 0.35 -5.92 6.75
CA LYS A 29 0.05 -7.19 7.44
C LYS A 29 1.39 -7.86 7.74
N PRO A 30 1.67 -8.26 8.99
CA PRO A 30 2.87 -9.01 9.29
C PRO A 30 2.80 -10.34 8.56
N ASP A 31 3.83 -10.61 7.78
CA ASP A 31 4.01 -11.78 6.92
C ASP A 31 4.53 -13.01 7.70
N PHE A 32 4.86 -12.86 8.99
CA PHE A 32 5.49 -13.92 9.82
C PHE A 32 4.81 -14.21 11.17
N GLY A 33 3.51 -13.95 11.30
CA GLY A 33 2.74 -14.31 12.50
C GLY A 33 1.81 -15.50 12.26
N SER A 34 2.31 -16.74 12.42
CA SER A 34 1.53 -18.00 12.57
C SER A 34 0.62 -18.47 11.43
N GLY A 35 0.53 -17.77 10.29
CA GLY A 35 -0.48 -18.06 9.24
C GLY A 35 0.01 -18.63 7.91
N GLY A 36 1.31 -18.86 7.72
CA GLY A 36 1.89 -19.52 6.53
C GLY A 36 1.55 -18.92 5.15
N TYR A 37 2.24 -19.40 4.10
CA TYR A 37 1.96 -19.08 2.70
C TYR A 37 0.57 -19.53 2.21
N SER A 38 -0.20 -20.21 3.05
CA SER A 38 -1.53 -20.78 2.78
C SER A 38 -2.61 -19.73 2.48
N HIS A 39 -2.44 -18.48 2.94
CA HIS A 39 -3.40 -17.40 2.72
C HIS A 39 -2.97 -16.39 1.66
N LEU A 40 -1.88 -16.69 0.94
CA LEU A 40 -1.38 -15.87 -0.16
C LEU A 40 -1.57 -16.65 -1.46
N PHE A 41 -2.28 -16.06 -2.40
CA PHE A 41 -2.30 -16.56 -3.76
C PHE A 41 -1.13 -15.95 -4.53
N THR A 42 -0.29 -16.79 -5.15
CA THR A 42 0.86 -16.31 -5.93
C THR A 42 0.39 -15.72 -7.25
N THR A 43 0.75 -14.47 -7.52
CA THR A 43 0.45 -13.80 -8.79
C THR A 43 1.69 -13.78 -9.69
N ARG A 44 1.48 -13.87 -11.02
CA ARG A 44 2.57 -13.73 -12.01
C ARG A 44 3.22 -12.34 -11.99
N CYS A 45 2.47 -11.31 -11.57
CA CYS A 45 2.98 -9.94 -11.50
C CYS A 45 3.88 -9.79 -10.27
N ALA A 46 5.16 -9.47 -10.51
CA ALA A 46 6.08 -9.05 -9.46
C ALA A 46 6.04 -7.50 -9.35
N LEU A 47 5.95 -7.01 -8.13
CA LEU A 47 6.11 -5.58 -7.85
C LEU A 47 7.56 -5.34 -7.43
N GLU A 48 8.26 -4.39 -8.05
CA GLU A 48 9.60 -3.99 -7.61
C GLU A 48 9.49 -3.27 -6.26
N LEU A 49 9.94 -3.95 -5.20
CA LEU A 49 9.85 -3.49 -3.80
C LEU A 49 11.12 -2.81 -3.30
N GLU A 50 12.07 -2.47 -4.18
CA GLU A 50 13.38 -1.94 -3.79
C GLU A 50 13.26 -0.68 -2.91
N GLY A 51 12.29 0.20 -3.16
CA GLY A 51 12.06 1.41 -2.35
C GLY A 51 11.35 1.19 -1.02
N LEU A 52 10.85 -0.02 -0.73
CA LEU A 52 10.09 -0.32 0.48
C LEU A 52 10.84 -1.27 1.43
N LYS A 53 11.88 -1.98 0.96
CA LYS A 53 12.56 -3.07 1.69
C LYS A 53 13.12 -2.71 3.08
N GLY A 54 13.35 -1.42 3.36
CA GLY A 54 13.81 -0.94 4.67
C GLY A 54 12.71 -0.47 5.64
N SER A 55 11.48 -0.24 5.17
CA SER A 55 10.40 0.35 6.00
C SER A 55 9.50 -0.67 6.71
N TYR A 56 9.61 -1.96 6.35
CA TYR A 56 8.78 -3.05 6.89
C TYR A 56 9.58 -4.10 7.68
N GLY A 57 10.51 -3.69 8.54
CA GLY A 57 11.17 -4.62 9.48
C GLY A 57 10.26 -5.08 10.63
N SER A 58 10.61 -6.18 11.31
CA SER A 58 9.87 -6.71 12.48
C SER A 58 9.65 -5.65 13.58
N ASP A 59 10.56 -4.70 13.70
CA ASP A 59 10.54 -3.62 14.68
C ASP A 59 9.57 -2.48 14.32
N ALA A 60 9.24 -2.32 13.03
CA ALA A 60 8.22 -1.35 12.60
C ALA A 60 6.81 -1.77 13.06
N PHE A 61 6.62 -3.02 13.46
CA PHE A 61 5.36 -3.53 13.99
C PHE A 61 5.23 -3.36 15.51
N LYS A 62 6.31 -3.14 16.27
CA LYS A 62 6.21 -2.98 17.73
C LYS A 62 5.64 -1.63 18.14
N GLU A 63 5.98 -0.59 17.39
CA GLU A 63 5.57 0.78 17.71
C GLU A 63 4.53 1.32 16.71
N PRO A 64 3.41 1.90 17.19
CA PRO A 64 2.36 2.41 16.31
C PRO A 64 2.84 3.55 15.41
N SER A 65 3.76 4.41 15.88
CA SER A 65 4.29 5.54 15.11
C SER A 65 5.01 5.08 13.84
N LYS A 66 5.84 4.03 13.95
CA LYS A 66 6.57 3.46 12.80
C LYS A 66 5.63 2.83 11.77
N ARG A 67 4.49 2.27 12.21
CA ARG A 67 3.44 1.75 11.31
C ARG A 67 2.77 2.86 10.51
N GLU A 68 2.58 4.04 11.08
CA GLU A 68 1.98 5.17 10.38
C GLU A 68 2.92 5.75 9.34
N ASP A 69 4.21 5.89 9.66
CA ASP A 69 5.19 6.43 8.74
C ASP A 69 5.44 5.49 7.56
N ALA A 70 5.51 4.18 7.80
CA ALA A 70 5.56 3.19 6.73
C ALA A 70 4.33 3.25 5.80
N LYS A 71 3.12 3.48 6.35
CA LYS A 71 1.90 3.66 5.54
C LYS A 71 1.96 4.92 4.67
N LYS A 72 2.56 6.01 5.14
CA LYS A 72 2.73 7.24 4.35
C LYS A 72 3.68 7.00 3.17
N THR A 73 4.85 6.40 3.42
CA THR A 73 5.80 6.06 2.35
C THR A 73 5.19 5.14 1.29
N ILE A 74 4.40 4.16 1.70
CA ILE A 74 3.68 3.27 0.76
C ILE A 74 2.64 4.06 -0.05
N LYS A 75 1.91 5.00 0.57
CA LYS A 75 0.91 5.79 -0.14
C LYS A 75 1.52 6.66 -1.24
N ASP A 76 2.69 7.22 -1.00
CA ASP A 76 3.36 8.11 -1.95
C ASP A 76 3.88 7.35 -3.18
N SER A 77 4.33 6.10 -3.02
CA SER A 77 4.76 5.27 -4.16
C SER A 77 3.62 4.93 -5.13
N TYR A 78 2.39 4.75 -4.64
CA TYR A 78 1.21 4.53 -5.49
C TYR A 78 0.74 5.78 -6.24
N ALA A 79 1.07 6.99 -5.78
CA ALA A 79 0.70 8.22 -6.46
C ALA A 79 1.50 8.45 -7.77
N GLY A 80 2.67 7.82 -7.90
CA GLY A 80 3.56 7.92 -9.06
C GLY A 80 3.08 7.23 -10.34
N GLY A 81 1.93 6.54 -10.30
CA GLY A 81 1.27 5.99 -11.49
C GLY A 81 1.99 4.83 -12.18
N LYS A 82 2.97 4.19 -11.52
CA LYS A 82 3.62 2.99 -12.02
C LYS A 82 3.13 1.77 -11.24
N ASN A 83 2.69 0.76 -12.00
CA ASN A 83 2.22 -0.58 -11.60
C ASN A 83 0.70 -0.75 -11.42
#